data_AF-A0A8T2EAU7-F1
#
_entry.id   AF-A0A8T2EAU7-F1
#
_cell.length_a   1.000
_cell.length_b   1.000
_cell.length_c   1.000
_cell.angle_alpha   90.00
_cell.angle_beta   90.00
_cell.angle_gamma   90.00
#
_symmetry.space_group_name_H-M   'P 1'
#
loop_
_entity.id
_entity.type
_entity.pdbx_description
1 polymer ?
#
loop_
_entity_poly.entity_id
_entity_poly.type
_entity_poly.pdbx_seq_one_letter_code
_entity_poly.pdbx_strand_id
1 'polypeptide(L)'
;MKTHDLKFANRPKTKAVDIIINGGRDVAFSSYGEYWRQMKSLCTVHLLGKQMVRSFEKVREEEITSVIWGSLRNKVLLLCRREENTSDFENQLRKVMELLGAFPVGDYIPGLAWIDKVRGLDRKMEEVSKTFVEFLERVVQEHVDEGGTTTTFTAIDWAMTLVVFINAWAIHRDTEKWGPYAEEFKPERHLDLPLNFQGQDFNFIPFGSGRRLCPAIDFATMLIEVGLANFVYRFNWRVETRPLGDDDG
;
A
#
# COMPACT_ATOMS: atom_id res chain seq x y z
N MET A 1 6.49 -0.46 21.71
CA MET A 1 5.41 -1.02 20.85
C MET A 1 5.03 -2.47 21.17
N LYS A 2 5.96 -3.41 21.42
CA LYS A 2 5.64 -4.85 21.61
C LYS A 2 4.58 -5.16 22.68
N THR A 3 4.57 -4.41 23.78
CA THR A 3 3.62 -4.58 24.90
C THR A 3 2.18 -4.17 24.58
N HIS A 4 1.97 -3.39 23.52
CA HIS A 4 0.66 -2.84 23.15
C HIS A 4 0.21 -3.25 21.75
N ASP A 5 0.92 -4.18 21.10
CA ASP A 5 0.68 -4.61 19.73
C ASP A 5 -0.77 -5.07 19.49
N LEU A 6 -1.38 -5.78 20.45
CA LEU A 6 -2.78 -6.18 20.36
C LEU A 6 -3.76 -4.99 20.45
N LYS A 7 -3.45 -3.97 21.27
CA LYS A 7 -4.27 -2.77 21.40
C LYS A 7 -4.27 -1.94 20.11
N PHE A 8 -3.15 -1.96 19.38
CA PHE A 8 -2.98 -1.25 18.11
C PHE A 8 -3.24 -2.14 16.88
N ALA A 9 -3.68 -3.39 17.08
CA ALA A 9 -3.92 -4.31 15.96
C ALA A 9 -5.22 -3.98 15.20
N ASN A 10 -6.16 -3.27 15.82
CA ASN A 10 -7.38 -2.80 15.15
C ASN A 10 -7.16 -1.44 14.49
N ARG A 11 -7.70 -1.28 13.27
CA ARG A 11 -7.73 0.01 12.59
C ARG A 11 -9.10 0.68 12.85
N PRO A 12 -9.15 2.01 12.96
CA PRO A 12 -10.43 2.71 13.08
C PRO A 12 -11.25 2.49 11.79
N LYS A 13 -12.54 2.24 11.96
CA LYS A 13 -13.49 2.18 10.86
C LYS A 13 -13.98 3.59 10.56
N THR A 14 -13.24 4.28 9.70
CA THR A 14 -13.63 5.62 9.24
C THR A 14 -14.78 5.51 8.24
N LYS A 15 -15.50 6.62 8.04
CA LYS A 15 -16.52 6.73 6.99
C LYS A 15 -15.98 6.37 5.60
N ALA A 16 -14.73 6.74 5.33
CA ALA A 16 -14.05 6.39 4.08
C ALA A 16 -13.87 4.88 3.92
N VAL A 17 -13.46 4.17 4.97
CA VAL A 17 -13.28 2.71 4.96
C VAL A 17 -14.62 2.01 4.76
N ASP A 18 -15.67 2.48 5.43
CA ASP A 18 -17.00 1.90 5.33
C ASP A 18 -17.55 2.00 3.89
N ILE A 19 -17.45 3.19 3.29
CA ILE A 19 -17.99 3.46 1.95
C ILE A 19 -17.12 2.84 0.85
N ILE A 20 -15.80 3.03 0.89
CA ILE A 20 -14.90 2.63 -0.21
C ILE A 20 -14.53 1.15 -0.13
N ILE A 21 -14.38 0.61 1.08
CA ILE A 21 -13.92 -0.76 1.31
C ILE A 21 -15.04 -1.64 1.87
N ASN A 22 -16.29 -1.26 1.59
CA ASN A 22 -17.49 -2.06 1.88
C ASN A 22 -17.52 -2.62 3.32
N GLY A 23 -17.38 -1.71 4.28
CA GLY A 23 -17.34 -2.01 5.71
C GLY A 23 -15.98 -2.46 6.26
N GLY A 24 -14.91 -2.41 5.44
CA GLY A 24 -13.54 -2.74 5.84
C GLY A 24 -13.37 -4.23 6.16
N ARG A 25 -13.92 -5.12 5.33
CA ARG A 25 -13.82 -6.59 5.52
C ARG A 25 -12.58 -7.20 4.85
N ASP A 26 -11.71 -6.38 4.30
CA ASP A 26 -10.48 -6.76 3.63
C ASP A 26 -9.31 -7.02 4.60
N VAL A 27 -8.17 -7.45 4.07
CA VAL A 27 -6.95 -7.76 4.85
C VAL A 27 -6.32 -6.53 5.54
N ALA A 28 -6.54 -5.33 5.00
CA ALA A 28 -5.98 -4.09 5.52
C ALA A 28 -6.81 -3.53 6.69
N PHE A 29 -8.14 -3.48 6.58
CA PHE A 29 -9.00 -2.78 7.57
C PHE A 29 -9.84 -3.68 8.48
N SER A 30 -10.03 -4.97 8.18
CA SER A 30 -10.85 -5.85 9.03
C SER A 30 -10.31 -5.92 10.44
N SER A 31 -11.21 -5.98 11.44
CA SER A 31 -10.83 -6.07 12.84
C SER A 31 -9.96 -7.31 13.10
N TYR A 32 -8.93 -7.14 13.93
CA TYR A 32 -8.02 -8.19 14.33
C TYR A 32 -8.79 -9.30 15.05
N GLY A 33 -8.69 -10.52 14.53
CA GLY A 33 -9.44 -11.67 15.01
C GLY A 33 -9.05 -12.93 14.23
N GLU A 34 -9.81 -14.01 14.37
CA GLU A 34 -9.58 -15.23 13.59
C GLU A 34 -9.78 -15.00 12.09
N TYR A 35 -10.88 -14.33 11.71
CA TYR A 35 -11.17 -13.96 10.33
C TYR A 35 -10.00 -13.22 9.66
N TRP A 36 -9.49 -12.15 10.30
CA TRP A 36 -8.36 -11.41 9.76
C TRP A 36 -7.09 -12.27 9.64
N ARG A 37 -6.82 -13.18 10.59
CA ARG A 37 -5.66 -14.09 10.50
C ARG A 37 -5.79 -15.06 9.33
N GLN A 38 -6.98 -15.61 9.11
CA GLN A 38 -7.26 -16.47 7.97
C GLN A 38 -7.10 -15.70 6.66
N MET A 39 -7.70 -14.50 6.56
CA MET A 39 -7.58 -13.65 5.38
C MET A 39 -6.11 -13.30 5.09
N LYS A 40 -5.35 -12.87 6.10
CA LYS A 40 -3.91 -12.61 5.96
C LYS A 40 -3.16 -13.85 5.48
N SER A 41 -3.43 -15.01 6.06
CA SER A 41 -2.81 -16.27 5.64
C SER A 41 -3.12 -16.58 4.17
N LEU A 42 -4.38 -16.46 3.76
CA LEU A 42 -4.81 -16.71 2.39
C LEU A 42 -4.13 -15.74 1.42
N CYS A 43 -4.13 -14.43 1.73
CA CYS A 43 -3.45 -13.42 0.91
C CYS A 43 -1.95 -13.70 0.81
N THR A 44 -1.26 -13.95 1.92
CA THR A 44 0.19 -14.17 1.93
C THR A 44 0.58 -15.46 1.20
N VAL A 45 -0.19 -16.54 1.32
CA VAL A 45 0.14 -17.82 0.70
C VAL A 45 -0.23 -17.85 -0.78
N HIS A 46 -1.46 -17.45 -1.12
CA HIS A 46 -2.01 -17.67 -2.46
C HIS A 46 -1.87 -16.46 -3.39
N LEU A 47 -1.97 -15.23 -2.88
CA LEU A 47 -1.94 -14.01 -3.70
C LEU A 47 -0.55 -13.34 -3.73
N LEU A 48 0.20 -13.45 -2.63
CA LEU A 48 1.48 -12.76 -2.42
C LEU A 48 2.62 -13.75 -2.18
N GLY A 49 2.37 -15.04 -2.40
CA GLY A 49 3.36 -16.08 -2.21
C GLY A 49 4.42 -16.08 -3.31
N LYS A 50 5.51 -16.82 -3.07
CA LYS A 50 6.60 -16.99 -4.06
C LYS A 50 6.11 -17.57 -5.40
N GLN A 51 5.03 -18.36 -5.38
CA GLN A 51 4.42 -18.91 -6.58
C GLN A 51 3.85 -17.82 -7.50
N MET A 52 3.26 -16.76 -6.93
CA MET A 52 2.77 -15.62 -7.70
C MET A 52 3.92 -14.84 -8.33
N VAL A 53 5.04 -14.68 -7.63
CA VAL A 53 6.25 -14.09 -8.25
C VAL A 53 6.68 -14.92 -9.46
N ARG A 54 6.67 -16.26 -9.37
CA ARG A 54 7.04 -17.13 -10.50
C ARG A 54 6.04 -17.05 -11.66
N SER A 55 4.73 -16.88 -11.41
CA SER A 55 3.78 -16.67 -12.51
C SER A 55 4.05 -15.40 -13.32
N PHE A 56 4.77 -14.42 -12.75
CA PHE A 56 5.25 -13.23 -13.46
C PHE A 56 6.61 -13.39 -14.15
N GLU A 57 7.19 -14.59 -14.21
CA GLU A 57 8.50 -14.82 -14.83
C GLU A 57 8.52 -14.46 -16.32
N LYS A 58 7.51 -14.90 -17.08
CA LYS A 58 7.39 -14.57 -18.50
C LYS A 58 7.13 -13.07 -18.75
N VAL A 59 6.33 -12.45 -17.88
CA VAL A 59 6.03 -11.01 -17.98
C VAL A 59 7.27 -10.17 -17.63
N ARG A 60 8.11 -10.62 -16.69
CA ARG A 60 9.39 -9.96 -16.39
C ARG A 60 10.31 -9.89 -17.60
N GLU A 61 10.38 -10.92 -18.43
CA GLU A 61 11.27 -10.90 -19.60
C GLU A 61 10.85 -9.86 -20.65
N GLU A 62 9.54 -9.71 -20.88
CA GLU A 62 8.96 -8.74 -21.82
C GLU A 62 8.96 -7.31 -21.23
N GLU A 63 8.62 -7.15 -19.96
CA GLU A 63 8.52 -5.85 -19.29
C GLU A 63 9.87 -5.24 -18.92
N ILE A 64 10.98 -5.98 -18.78
CA ILE A 64 12.30 -5.36 -18.57
C ILE A 64 12.62 -4.36 -19.69
N THR A 65 12.13 -4.60 -20.90
CA THR A 65 12.28 -3.68 -22.03
C THR A 65 11.33 -2.47 -21.93
N SER A 66 10.17 -2.63 -21.27
CA SER A 66 9.13 -1.60 -21.08
C SER A 66 9.35 -0.73 -19.83
N VAL A 67 9.92 -1.27 -18.74
CA VAL A 67 10.35 -0.55 -17.53
C VAL A 67 11.40 0.52 -17.86
N ILE A 68 12.13 0.37 -18.97
CA ILE A 68 13.03 1.39 -19.56
C ILE A 68 12.26 2.66 -19.98
N TRP A 69 10.96 2.56 -20.28
CA TRP A 69 10.14 3.67 -20.75
C TRP A 69 9.12 4.19 -19.74
N GLY A 70 8.76 3.42 -18.71
CA GLY A 70 7.71 3.78 -17.76
C GLY A 70 8.11 3.47 -16.32
N SER A 71 8.44 4.52 -15.58
CA SER A 71 8.61 4.62 -14.12
C SER A 71 8.02 3.46 -13.28
N LEU A 72 8.75 3.05 -12.23
CA LEU A 72 8.43 2.01 -11.23
C LEU A 72 7.06 2.09 -10.52
N ARG A 73 6.17 3.02 -10.91
CA ARG A 73 4.79 3.19 -10.42
C ARG A 73 3.84 2.04 -10.78
N ASN A 74 4.09 1.32 -11.89
CA ASN A 74 3.12 0.38 -12.47
C ASN A 74 3.06 -1.06 -11.90
N LYS A 75 3.80 -1.39 -10.82
CA LYS A 75 4.00 -2.81 -10.46
C LYS A 75 2.92 -3.47 -9.59
N VAL A 76 1.99 -2.73 -8.99
CA VAL A 76 0.79 -3.32 -8.32
C VAL A 76 -0.24 -3.79 -9.35
N LEU A 77 -0.20 -3.22 -10.57
CA LEU A 77 -1.14 -3.52 -11.67
C LEU A 77 -0.97 -4.93 -12.26
N LEU A 78 0.20 -5.55 -12.12
CA LEU A 78 0.49 -6.88 -12.68
C LEU A 78 -0.42 -7.99 -12.14
N LEU A 79 -1.01 -7.84 -10.94
CA LEU A 79 -2.03 -8.77 -10.46
C LEU A 79 -3.28 -8.78 -11.36
N CYS A 80 -3.56 -7.68 -12.08
CA CYS A 80 -4.63 -7.57 -13.06
C CYS A 80 -4.02 -7.72 -14.47
N ARG A 81 -3.89 -8.97 -14.91
CA ARG A 81 -3.09 -9.40 -16.07
C ARG A 81 -3.44 -8.77 -17.42
N ARG A 82 -4.42 -7.87 -17.56
CA ARG A 82 -4.85 -7.41 -18.88
C ARG A 82 -5.72 -6.16 -18.95
N GLU A 83 -5.45 -5.11 -18.18
CA GLU A 83 -6.08 -3.83 -18.52
C GLU A 83 -5.30 -3.09 -19.60
N GLU A 84 -5.91 -2.97 -20.78
CA GLU A 84 -5.48 -2.08 -21.85
C GLU A 84 -5.42 -0.59 -21.44
N ASN A 85 -5.85 -0.25 -20.20
CA ASN A 85 -5.87 1.10 -19.69
C ASN A 85 -5.30 1.23 -18.27
N THR A 86 -4.01 0.89 -18.11
CA THR A 86 -3.19 1.14 -16.91
C THR A 86 -3.45 2.50 -16.23
N SER A 87 -3.64 3.54 -17.03
CA SER A 87 -3.83 4.90 -16.53
C SER A 87 -5.14 5.09 -15.76
N ASP A 88 -6.19 4.37 -16.13
CA ASP A 88 -7.48 4.43 -15.45
C ASP A 88 -7.38 3.78 -14.07
N PHE A 89 -6.85 2.56 -13.96
CA PHE A 89 -6.64 1.93 -12.66
C PHE A 89 -5.75 2.75 -11.73
N GLU A 90 -4.61 3.24 -12.20
CA GLU A 90 -3.73 4.07 -11.37
C GLU A 90 -4.44 5.30 -10.84
N ASN A 91 -5.30 5.92 -11.68
CA ASN A 91 -6.11 7.06 -11.27
C ASN A 91 -7.19 6.68 -10.25
N GLN A 92 -7.86 5.53 -10.43
CA GLN A 92 -8.82 5.01 -9.45
C GLN A 92 -8.14 4.69 -8.12
N LEU A 93 -7.02 3.95 -8.15
CA LEU A 93 -6.26 3.59 -6.96
C LEU A 93 -5.76 4.83 -6.22
N ARG A 94 -5.27 5.84 -6.95
CA ARG A 94 -4.87 7.13 -6.37
C ARG A 94 -6.03 7.80 -5.65
N LYS A 95 -7.20 7.92 -6.29
CA LYS A 95 -8.40 8.52 -5.69
C LYS A 95 -8.87 7.74 -4.46
N VAL A 96 -8.84 6.41 -4.50
CA VAL A 96 -9.13 5.55 -3.34
C VAL A 96 -8.16 5.86 -2.20
N MET A 97 -6.86 5.86 -2.45
CA MET A 97 -5.84 6.13 -1.44
C MET A 97 -5.94 7.55 -0.86
N GLU A 98 -6.22 8.56 -1.70
CA GLU A 98 -6.47 9.93 -1.28
C GLU A 98 -7.67 10.04 -0.33
N LEU A 99 -8.76 9.35 -0.64
CA LEU A 99 -9.98 9.39 0.17
C LEU A 99 -9.88 8.54 1.43
N LEU A 100 -9.17 7.42 1.41
CA LEU A 100 -8.86 6.62 2.60
C LEU A 100 -7.99 7.39 3.60
N GLY A 101 -7.11 8.27 3.10
CA GLY A 101 -6.33 9.22 3.91
C GLY A 101 -7.08 10.51 4.26
N ALA A 102 -8.31 10.70 3.78
CA ALA A 102 -9.09 11.89 4.10
C ALA A 102 -9.50 11.91 5.58
N PHE A 103 -9.87 13.10 6.05
CA PHE A 103 -10.28 13.34 7.42
C PHE A 103 -11.78 13.70 7.45
N PRO A 104 -12.72 12.75 7.53
CA PRO A 104 -14.15 13.04 7.68
C PRO A 104 -14.41 13.72 9.02
N VAL A 105 -15.01 14.91 9.04
CA VAL A 105 -15.22 15.66 10.28
C VAL A 105 -16.17 14.92 11.21
N GLY A 106 -17.20 14.27 10.65
CA GLY A 106 -18.18 13.49 11.38
C GLY A 106 -17.60 12.30 12.16
N ASP A 107 -16.44 11.77 11.75
CA ASP A 107 -15.76 10.67 12.45
C ASP A 107 -15.16 11.12 13.79
N TYR A 108 -14.83 12.41 13.92
CA TYR A 108 -14.18 12.98 15.12
C TYR A 108 -15.14 13.86 15.92
N ILE A 109 -16.02 14.60 15.24
CA ILE A 109 -16.99 15.51 15.83
C ILE A 109 -18.36 15.20 15.20
N PRO A 110 -19.12 14.24 15.76
CA PRO A 110 -20.39 13.79 15.16
C PRO A 110 -21.39 14.93 14.89
N GLY A 111 -21.45 15.95 15.76
CA GLY A 111 -22.32 17.13 15.58
C GLY A 111 -21.97 18.01 14.38
N LEU A 112 -20.78 17.84 13.80
CA LEU A 112 -20.32 18.55 12.60
C LEU A 112 -20.26 17.66 11.35
N ALA A 113 -20.89 16.48 11.37
CA ALA A 113 -20.94 15.57 10.22
C ALA A 113 -21.56 16.22 8.96
N TRP A 114 -22.40 17.25 9.12
CA TRP A 114 -22.96 18.01 8.01
C TRP A 114 -21.89 18.71 7.15
N ILE A 115 -20.71 19.01 7.72
CA ILE A 115 -19.59 19.63 6.99
C ILE A 115 -19.10 18.69 5.89
N ASP A 116 -19.08 17.37 6.14
CA ASP A 116 -18.68 16.36 5.15
C ASP A 116 -19.60 16.35 3.93
N LYS A 117 -20.91 16.54 4.19
CA LYS A 117 -21.92 16.68 3.13
C LYS A 117 -21.77 17.98 2.36
N VAL A 118 -21.55 19.11 3.04
CA VAL A 118 -21.42 20.44 2.41
C VAL A 118 -20.17 20.55 1.54
N ARG A 119 -19.02 20.00 1.98
CA ARG A 119 -17.80 19.97 1.17
C ARG A 119 -17.80 18.89 0.09
N GLY A 120 -18.90 18.14 -0.02
CA GLY A 120 -19.08 17.08 -1.02
C GLY A 120 -18.19 15.85 -0.82
N LEU A 121 -17.64 15.66 0.39
CA LEU A 121 -16.75 14.52 0.66
C LEU A 121 -17.52 13.20 0.56
N ASP A 122 -18.74 13.15 1.08
CA ASP A 122 -19.61 11.98 1.02
C ASP A 122 -19.86 11.53 -0.42
N ARG A 123 -20.30 12.47 -1.27
CA ARG A 123 -20.53 12.22 -2.70
C ARG A 123 -19.24 11.74 -3.40
N LYS A 124 -18.09 12.35 -3.10
CA LYS A 124 -16.81 11.96 -3.69
C LYS A 124 -16.42 10.53 -3.29
N MET A 125 -16.69 10.12 -2.05
CA MET A 125 -16.46 8.74 -1.59
C MET A 125 -17.39 7.74 -2.26
N GLU A 126 -18.68 8.07 -2.40
CA GLU A 126 -19.66 7.22 -3.09
C GLU A 126 -19.30 7.03 -4.58
N GLU A 127 -18.92 8.10 -5.27
CA GLU A 127 -18.50 8.04 -6.69
C GLU A 127 -17.27 7.17 -6.89
N VAL A 128 -16.22 7.39 -6.09
CA VAL A 128 -14.98 6.59 -6.17
C VAL A 128 -15.22 5.14 -5.78
N SER A 129 -16.05 4.89 -4.75
CA SER A 129 -16.42 3.52 -4.35
C SER A 129 -17.12 2.80 -5.50
N LYS A 130 -18.11 3.43 -6.15
CA LYS A 130 -18.82 2.83 -7.27
C LYS A 130 -17.87 2.47 -8.41
N THR A 131 -17.02 3.41 -8.84
CA THR A 131 -16.06 3.13 -9.94
C THR A 131 -15.06 2.03 -9.57
N PHE A 132 -14.63 1.98 -8.31
CA PHE A 132 -13.70 0.94 -7.86
C PHE A 132 -14.35 -0.45 -7.77
N VAL A 133 -15.61 -0.53 -7.34
CA VAL A 133 -16.38 -1.79 -7.34
C VAL A 133 -16.60 -2.29 -8.76
N GLU A 134 -17.03 -1.42 -9.68
CA GLU A 134 -17.20 -1.78 -11.10
C GLU A 134 -15.89 -2.31 -11.72
N PHE A 135 -14.76 -1.70 -11.37
CA PHE A 135 -13.43 -2.20 -11.74
C PHE A 135 -13.16 -3.61 -11.17
N LEU A 136 -13.37 -3.81 -9.86
CA LEU A 136 -13.12 -5.10 -9.22
C LEU A 136 -14.02 -6.20 -9.79
N GLU A 137 -15.28 -5.88 -10.06
CA GLU A 137 -16.23 -6.82 -10.69
C GLU A 137 -15.78 -7.21 -12.09
N ARG A 138 -15.29 -6.26 -12.90
CA ARG A 138 -14.67 -6.56 -14.21
C ARG A 138 -13.50 -7.54 -14.07
N VAL A 139 -12.56 -7.26 -13.15
CA VAL A 139 -11.41 -8.13 -12.90
C VAL A 139 -11.85 -9.51 -12.43
N VAL A 140 -12.80 -9.60 -11.51
CA VAL A 140 -13.32 -10.88 -11.02
C VAL A 140 -14.00 -11.65 -12.15
N GLN A 141 -14.82 -10.98 -12.97
CA GLN A 141 -15.54 -11.60 -14.08
C GLN A 141 -14.58 -12.19 -15.13
N GLU A 142 -13.45 -11.52 -15.39
CA GLU A 142 -12.39 -12.03 -16.27
C GLU A 142 -11.68 -13.30 -15.73
N HIS A 143 -11.77 -13.55 -14.42
CA HIS A 143 -11.14 -14.70 -13.76
C HIS A 143 -12.14 -15.81 -13.37
N VAL A 144 -13.45 -15.61 -13.56
CA VAL A 144 -14.54 -16.51 -13.10
C VAL A 144 -15.19 -17.32 -14.23
N ASP A 145 -14.45 -17.65 -15.29
CA ASP A 145 -14.76 -18.86 -16.09
C ASP A 145 -14.34 -20.12 -15.31
N GLU A 146 -15.02 -20.34 -14.18
CA GLU A 146 -15.34 -21.57 -13.43
C GLU A 146 -15.60 -21.23 -11.95
N GLY A 147 -16.89 -21.08 -11.60
CA GLY A 147 -17.42 -21.33 -10.25
C GLY A 147 -17.47 -20.14 -9.28
N GLY A 148 -18.58 -19.40 -9.31
CA GLY A 148 -18.84 -18.28 -8.38
C GLY A 148 -19.66 -18.64 -7.14
N THR A 149 -19.54 -17.83 -6.08
CA THR A 149 -20.67 -17.39 -5.24
C THR A 149 -20.32 -16.13 -4.44
N THR A 150 -21.21 -15.14 -4.45
CA THR A 150 -21.07 -13.86 -3.72
C THR A 150 -21.85 -13.92 -2.40
N THR A 151 -21.26 -13.46 -1.28
CA THR A 151 -21.96 -13.37 0.01
C THR A 151 -21.87 -11.95 0.59
N THR A 152 -23.03 -11.32 0.77
CA THR A 152 -23.18 -10.06 1.50
C THR A 152 -23.55 -10.32 2.96
N PHE A 153 -22.97 -9.55 3.90
CA PHE A 153 -23.34 -9.57 5.31
C PHE A 153 -23.23 -8.15 5.89
N THR A 154 -24.23 -7.73 6.66
CA THR A 154 -24.37 -6.38 7.24
C THR A 154 -23.69 -6.26 8.62
N ALA A 155 -23.37 -5.01 8.97
CA ALA A 155 -22.65 -4.51 10.16
C ALA A 155 -23.42 -4.70 11.49
N ILE A 156 -22.88 -4.49 12.70
CA ILE A 156 -22.40 -3.22 13.32
C ILE A 156 -21.72 -3.55 14.68
N ASP A 157 -20.71 -2.75 15.13
CA ASP A 157 -20.64 -2.29 16.54
C ASP A 157 -19.86 -0.95 16.66
N TRP A 158 -20.36 0.00 17.45
CA TRP A 158 -19.81 1.36 17.61
C TRP A 158 -19.33 1.59 19.05
N ALA A 159 -18.03 1.91 19.19
CA ALA A 159 -17.47 2.51 20.40
C ALA A 159 -16.50 3.63 20.00
N MET A 160 -16.58 4.78 20.67
CA MET A 160 -15.66 5.89 20.49
C MET A 160 -14.23 5.40 20.76
N THR A 161 -13.44 5.26 19.70
CA THR A 161 -12.07 4.74 19.75
C THR A 161 -11.10 5.89 19.59
N LEU A 162 -10.16 6.05 20.55
CA LEU A 162 -9.04 6.97 20.41
C LEU A 162 -8.18 6.54 19.22
N VAL A 163 -8.04 7.40 18.21
CA VAL A 163 -7.19 7.16 17.04
C VAL A 163 -5.77 7.64 17.33
N VAL A 164 -4.80 6.73 17.23
CA VAL A 164 -3.37 7.06 17.34
C VAL A 164 -2.74 6.97 15.95
N PHE A 165 -2.19 8.10 15.48
CA PHE A 165 -1.46 8.15 14.21
C PHE A 165 0.02 7.87 14.44
N ILE A 166 0.55 6.85 13.76
CA ILE A 166 1.99 6.56 13.73
C ILE A 166 2.57 7.23 12.49
N ASN A 167 3.34 8.29 12.69
CA ASN A 167 3.99 9.00 11.59
C ASN A 167 5.28 8.28 11.17
N ALA A 168 5.14 7.26 10.33
CA ALA A 168 6.29 6.52 9.79
C ALA A 168 7.26 7.42 9.00
N TRP A 169 6.74 8.44 8.31
CA TRP A 169 7.56 9.39 7.56
C TRP A 169 8.53 10.14 8.47
N ALA A 170 8.04 10.66 9.60
CA ALA A 170 8.87 11.35 10.59
C ALA A 170 9.88 10.38 11.25
N ILE A 171 9.46 9.16 11.60
CA ILE A 171 10.36 8.14 12.18
C ILE A 171 11.53 7.82 11.24
N HIS A 172 11.27 7.70 9.94
CA HIS A 172 12.31 7.39 8.94
C HIS A 172 13.20 8.59 8.58
N ARG A 173 12.89 9.79 9.10
CA ARG A 173 13.61 11.06 8.85
C ARG A 173 14.12 11.72 10.11
N ASP A 174 14.01 11.04 11.25
CA ASP A 174 14.49 11.53 12.52
C ASP A 174 16.02 11.71 12.49
N THR A 175 16.48 12.95 12.61
CA THR A 175 17.91 13.29 12.61
C THR A 175 18.64 12.78 13.85
N GLU A 176 17.95 12.56 14.97
CA GLU A 176 18.57 11.94 16.15
C GLU A 176 18.97 10.49 15.86
N LYS A 177 18.15 9.79 15.06
CA LYS A 177 18.37 8.39 14.72
C LYS A 177 19.22 8.20 13.46
N TRP A 178 19.01 9.03 12.45
CA TRP A 178 19.60 8.90 11.11
C TRP A 178 20.69 9.94 10.81
N GLY A 179 21.02 10.79 11.79
CA GLY A 179 22.04 11.83 11.66
C GLY A 179 21.57 13.04 10.84
N PRO A 180 22.46 14.01 10.59
CA PRO A 180 22.10 15.30 10.00
C PRO A 180 21.60 15.22 8.55
N TYR A 181 21.86 14.10 7.86
CA TYR A 181 21.49 13.88 6.46
C TYR A 181 20.31 12.90 6.31
N ALA A 182 19.37 12.89 7.25
CA ALA A 182 18.23 11.96 7.27
C ALA A 182 17.30 12.10 6.05
N GLU A 183 17.28 13.27 5.42
CA GLU A 183 16.51 13.56 4.20
C GLU A 183 17.25 13.19 2.90
N GLU A 184 18.54 12.84 2.97
CA GLU A 184 19.37 12.53 1.80
C GLU A 184 19.43 11.03 1.53
N PHE A 185 19.41 10.65 0.24
CA PHE A 185 19.64 9.29 -0.19
C PHE A 185 21.12 8.91 -0.04
N LYS A 186 21.47 8.32 1.10
CA LYS A 186 22.82 7.81 1.43
C LYS A 186 22.73 6.33 1.81
N PRO A 187 22.68 5.39 0.84
CA PRO A 187 22.48 3.97 1.13
C PRO A 187 23.60 3.37 2.00
N GLU A 188 24.80 3.95 1.95
CA GLU A 188 25.98 3.51 2.72
C GLU A 188 25.74 3.53 4.22
N ARG A 189 24.84 4.41 4.70
CA ARG A 189 24.48 4.53 6.12
C ARG A 189 23.91 3.23 6.71
N HIS A 190 23.47 2.30 5.87
CA HIS A 190 22.84 1.05 6.27
C HIS A 190 23.75 -0.18 6.08
N LEU A 191 24.91 -0.05 5.44
CA LEU A 191 25.75 -1.20 5.06
C LEU A 191 26.26 -2.01 6.27
N ASP A 192 26.62 -1.32 7.36
CA ASP A 192 27.19 -1.95 8.55
C ASP A 192 26.19 -2.06 9.72
N LEU A 193 24.93 -1.70 9.49
CA LEU A 193 23.89 -1.73 10.52
C LEU A 193 23.10 -3.05 10.43
N PRO A 194 22.79 -3.72 11.56
CA PRO A 194 21.95 -4.92 11.59
C PRO A 194 20.45 -4.54 11.44
N LEU A 195 20.14 -3.81 10.36
CA LEU A 195 18.82 -3.27 10.09
C LEU A 195 17.84 -4.38 9.75
N ASN A 196 16.71 -4.40 10.47
CA ASN A 196 15.68 -5.40 10.30
C ASN A 196 14.32 -4.77 9.98
N PHE A 197 13.89 -4.90 8.74
CA PHE A 197 12.60 -4.41 8.25
C PHE A 197 11.43 -5.39 8.46
N GLN A 198 11.65 -6.54 9.11
CA GLN A 198 10.59 -7.50 9.53
C GLN A 198 9.78 -7.00 10.75
N GLY A 199 9.80 -5.68 10.99
CA GLY A 199 8.98 -5.04 12.02
C GLY A 199 9.49 -5.22 13.46
N GLN A 200 10.74 -5.62 13.67
CA GLN A 200 11.34 -5.69 15.02
C GLN A 200 12.13 -4.42 15.39
N ASP A 201 12.63 -3.69 14.41
CA ASP A 201 13.27 -2.38 14.59
C ASP A 201 12.24 -1.26 14.39
N PHE A 202 11.90 -0.56 15.48
CA PHE A 202 10.90 0.51 15.43
C PHE A 202 11.42 1.81 14.80
N ASN A 203 12.73 1.93 14.60
CA ASN A 203 13.30 3.04 13.86
C ASN A 203 13.10 2.87 12.36
N PHE A 204 12.99 1.61 11.90
CA PHE A 204 12.89 1.28 10.48
C PHE A 204 11.72 0.35 10.20
N ILE A 205 10.58 0.96 9.90
CA ILE A 205 9.28 0.31 9.69
C ILE A 205 8.72 0.55 8.27
N PRO A 206 9.47 0.32 7.17
CA PRO A 206 9.01 0.59 5.81
C PRO A 206 7.76 -0.23 5.43
N PHE A 207 7.56 -1.37 6.07
CA PHE A 207 6.40 -2.25 5.90
C PHE A 207 5.49 -2.29 7.13
N GLY A 208 5.67 -1.33 8.04
CA GLY A 208 5.03 -1.33 9.36
C GLY A 208 5.71 -2.29 10.34
N SER A 209 4.99 -2.68 11.38
CA SER A 209 5.48 -3.53 12.46
C SER A 209 4.33 -4.31 13.10
N GLY A 210 4.68 -5.31 13.92
CA GLY A 210 3.73 -6.04 14.75
C GLY A 210 2.79 -6.93 13.96
N ARG A 211 1.60 -7.20 14.51
CA ARG A 211 0.61 -8.09 13.88
C ARG A 211 0.18 -7.60 12.50
N ARG A 212 0.15 -6.29 12.29
CA ARG A 212 -0.22 -5.63 11.02
C ARG A 212 0.94 -5.39 10.08
N LEU A 213 2.12 -6.00 10.32
CA LEU A 213 3.21 -6.01 9.35
C LEU A 213 2.67 -6.42 7.97
N CYS A 214 3.08 -5.66 6.94
CA CYS A 214 2.60 -5.81 5.58
C CYS A 214 2.62 -7.28 5.13
N PRO A 215 1.48 -7.84 4.66
CA PRO A 215 1.44 -9.22 4.18
C PRO A 215 2.25 -9.44 2.90
N ALA A 216 2.63 -8.36 2.20
CA ALA A 216 3.37 -8.38 0.93
C ALA A 216 4.88 -8.11 1.09
N ILE A 217 5.43 -8.11 2.31
CA ILE A 217 6.86 -7.82 2.57
C ILE A 217 7.81 -8.69 1.73
N ASP A 218 7.60 -10.01 1.74
CA ASP A 218 8.45 -10.95 1.00
C ASP A 218 8.26 -10.81 -0.51
N PHE A 219 7.01 -10.60 -0.95
CA PHE A 219 6.68 -10.36 -2.36
C PHE A 219 7.39 -9.11 -2.89
N ALA A 220 7.30 -7.99 -2.17
CA ALA A 220 7.93 -6.73 -2.53
C ALA A 220 9.46 -6.84 -2.53
N THR A 221 10.03 -7.50 -1.51
CA THR A 221 11.48 -7.72 -1.40
C THR A 221 12.01 -8.49 -2.61
N MET A 222 11.36 -9.61 -2.96
CA MET A 222 11.71 -10.39 -4.15
C MET A 222 11.61 -9.57 -5.45
N LEU A 223 10.57 -8.74 -5.60
CA LEU A 223 10.41 -7.89 -6.79
C LEU A 223 11.52 -6.84 -6.90
N ILE A 224 11.93 -6.25 -5.77
CA ILE A 224 13.04 -5.29 -5.72
C ILE A 224 14.35 -6.00 -6.09
N GLU A 225 14.65 -7.14 -5.48
CA GLU A 225 15.86 -7.92 -5.74
C GLU A 225 15.97 -8.33 -7.21
N VAL A 226 14.91 -8.89 -7.78
CA VAL A 226 14.87 -9.28 -9.20
C VAL A 226 14.99 -8.05 -10.11
N GLY A 227 14.35 -6.93 -9.73
CA GLY A 227 14.48 -5.67 -10.46
C GLY A 227 15.93 -5.18 -10.49
N LEU A 228 16.57 -5.10 -9.32
CA LEU A 228 17.96 -4.66 -9.17
C LEU A 228 18.93 -5.59 -9.90
N ALA A 229 18.76 -6.91 -9.80
CA ALA A 229 19.61 -7.87 -10.50
C ALA A 229 19.54 -7.67 -12.03
N ASN A 230 18.34 -7.45 -12.57
CA ASN A 230 18.18 -7.16 -14.00
C ASN A 230 18.80 -5.82 -14.40
N PHE A 231 18.65 -4.79 -13.55
CA PHE A 231 19.27 -3.49 -13.77
C PHE A 231 20.80 -3.59 -13.81
N VAL A 232 21.42 -4.28 -12.86
CA VAL A 232 22.89 -4.42 -12.79
C VAL A 232 23.43 -5.31 -13.92
N TYR A 233 22.75 -6.40 -14.26
CA TYR A 233 23.28 -7.38 -15.22
C TYR A 233 23.07 -7.00 -16.68
N ARG A 234 21.97 -6.31 -17.02
CA ARG A 234 21.58 -6.04 -18.42
C ARG A 234 21.96 -4.65 -18.92
N PHE A 235 22.34 -3.72 -18.03
CA PHE A 235 22.58 -2.33 -18.41
C PHE A 235 23.98 -1.87 -18.02
N ASN A 236 24.60 -1.09 -18.91
CA ASN A 236 25.78 -0.31 -18.61
C ASN A 236 25.35 1.07 -18.13
N TRP A 237 25.71 1.40 -16.90
CA TRP A 237 25.32 2.64 -16.25
C TRP A 237 26.34 3.74 -16.54
N ARG A 238 25.85 4.92 -16.93
CA ARG A 238 26.64 6.16 -16.93
C ARG A 238 25.86 7.21 -16.15
N VAL A 239 26.55 7.89 -15.24
CA VAL A 239 26.00 9.03 -14.53
C VAL A 239 26.31 10.28 -15.34
N GLU A 240 25.28 10.97 -15.81
CA GLU A 240 25.44 12.33 -16.34
C GLU A 240 25.63 13.28 -15.16
N THR A 241 26.86 13.76 -14.97
CA THR A 241 27.10 14.89 -14.09
C THR A 241 26.74 16.15 -14.87
N ARG A 242 25.70 16.88 -14.44
CA ARG A 242 25.55 18.25 -14.93
C ARG A 242 26.80 19.02 -14.48
N PRO A 243 27.45 19.79 -15.37
CA PRO A 243 28.52 20.69 -14.94
C PRO A 243 27.95 21.59 -13.85
N LEU A 244 28.65 21.73 -12.71
CA LEU A 244 28.41 22.84 -11.82
C LEU A 244 28.58 24.09 -12.68
N GLY A 245 27.49 24.84 -12.87
CA GLY A 245 27.59 26.16 -13.48
C GLY A 245 28.56 26.96 -12.64
N ASP A 246 29.58 27.49 -13.29
CA ASP A 246 30.35 28.61 -12.76
C ASP A 246 29.35 29.71 -12.44
N ASP A 247 29.10 29.95 -11.14
CA ASP A 247 28.53 31.20 -10.68
C ASP A 247 29.62 32.27 -10.97
N ASP A 248 29.52 32.88 -12.14
CA ASP A 248 30.29 34.05 -12.53
C ASP A 248 30.04 35.17 -11.50
N GLY A 249 31.10 35.56 -10.79
CA GLY A 249 31.17 36.78 -9.99
C GLY A 249 31.38 38.04 -10.80
#